data_AF-A0A2T5ITK0-F1
#
_entry.id   AF-A0A2T5ITK0-F1
#
_cell.length_a   1.000
_cell.length_b   1.000
_cell.length_c   1.000
_cell.angle_alpha   90.00
_cell.angle_beta   90.00
_cell.angle_gamma   90.00
#
_symmetry.space_group_name_H-M   'P 1'
#
loop_
_entity.id
_entity.type
_entity.pdbx_description
1 polymer ?
#
loop_
_entity_poly.entity_id
_entity_poly.type
_entity_poly.pdbx_seq_one_letter_code
_entity_poly.pdbx_strand_id
1 'polypeptide(L)' 'MLLFAEQPVLTVGEVAERTQLGMSTASEHLKQLKEAGLLRSEKIGKEVEYRANVASIQAILAELGGFLRQCC' A
#
# COMPACT_ATOMS: atom_id res chain seq x y z
N MET A 1 -8.60 -2.28 -11.08
CA MET A 1 -7.93 -1.10 -10.51
C MET A 1 -7.01 -1.58 -9.40
N LEU A 2 -5.76 -1.89 -9.74
CA LEU A 2 -4.71 -2.28 -8.79
C LEU A 2 -3.56 -1.29 -9.02
N LEU A 3 -3.68 -0.06 -8.51
CA LEU A 3 -2.74 1.03 -8.78
C LEU A 3 -1.27 0.59 -8.63
N PHE A 4 -0.98 -0.18 -7.57
CA PHE A 4 0.36 -0.68 -7.26
C PHE A 4 0.75 -1.98 -7.99
N ALA A 5 -0.19 -2.65 -8.68
CA ALA A 5 0.13 -3.75 -9.58
C ALA A 5 0.47 -3.25 -11.00
N GLU A 6 -0.13 -2.13 -11.41
CA GLU A 6 0.14 -1.49 -12.69
C GLU A 6 1.41 -0.63 -12.63
N GLN A 7 1.68 0.00 -11.48
CA GLN A 7 2.93 0.74 -11.25
C GLN A 7 3.54 0.34 -9.90
N PRO A 8 4.77 -0.17 -9.89
CA PRO A 8 5.39 -0.67 -8.66
C PRO A 8 5.74 0.44 -7.66
N VAL A 9 5.73 1.70 -8.09
CA VAL A 9 6.19 2.88 -7.34
C VAL A 9 5.29 4.05 -7.65
N LEU A 10 4.84 4.75 -6.61
CA LEU A 10 3.98 5.90 -6.72
C LEU A 10 4.24 6.89 -5.59
N THR A 11 4.31 8.17 -5.92
CA THR A 11 4.32 9.27 -4.95
C THR A 11 2.90 9.63 -4.50
N VAL A 12 2.79 10.42 -3.43
CA VAL A 12 1.48 10.94 -2.97
C VAL A 12 0.79 11.75 -4.08
N GLY A 13 1.55 12.53 -4.85
CA GLY A 13 1.03 13.33 -5.96
C GLY A 13 0.41 12.48 -7.06
N GLU A 14 1.13 11.44 -7.50
CA GLU A 14 0.62 10.53 -8.53
C GLU A 14 -0.59 9.72 -8.05
N VAL A 15 -0.63 9.35 -6.77
CA VAL A 15 -1.81 8.69 -6.18
C VAL A 15 -3.00 9.64 -6.14
N ALA A 16 -2.80 10.89 -5.71
CA ALA A 16 -3.85 11.90 -5.67
C ALA A 16 -4.44 12.16 -7.07
N GLU A 17 -3.59 12.29 -8.09
CA GLU A 17 -4.00 12.49 -9.48
C GLU A 17 -4.83 11.31 -10.00
N ARG A 18 -4.34 10.07 -9.80
CA ARG A 18 -4.99 8.85 -10.32
C ARG A 18 -6.27 8.48 -9.60
N THR A 19 -6.37 8.80 -8.32
CA THR A 19 -7.56 8.53 -7.51
C THR A 19 -8.54 9.70 -7.50
N GLN A 20 -8.16 10.85 -8.10
CA GLN A 20 -8.89 12.11 -8.03
C GLN A 20 -9.20 12.56 -6.58
N LEU A 21 -8.33 12.16 -5.64
CA LEU A 21 -8.43 12.56 -4.24
C LEU A 21 -7.58 13.80 -3.97
N GLY A 22 -7.97 14.56 -2.94
CA GLY A 22 -7.11 15.62 -2.41
C GLY A 22 -5.81 15.05 -1.84
N MET A 23 -4.70 15.81 -1.94
CA MET A 23 -3.38 15.41 -1.45
C MET A 23 -3.38 14.94 0.02
N SER A 24 -4.14 15.62 0.89
CA SER A 24 -4.28 15.25 2.30
C SER A 24 -4.98 13.90 2.47
N THR A 25 -6.07 13.67 1.75
CA THR A 25 -6.82 12.40 1.77
C THR A 25 -5.99 11.25 1.21
N ALA A 26 -5.29 11.47 0.08
CA ALA A 26 -4.39 10.47 -0.48
C ALA A 26 -3.24 10.12 0.49
N SER A 27 -2.63 11.13 1.12
CA SER A 27 -1.58 10.91 2.12
C SER A 27 -2.08 10.12 3.33
N GLU A 28 -3.28 10.43 3.83
CA GLU A 28 -3.87 9.74 4.98
C GLU A 28 -4.12 8.26 4.65
N HIS A 29 -4.71 7.96 3.49
CA HIS A 29 -4.90 6.58 3.04
C HIS A 29 -3.58 5.83 2.84
N LEU A 30 -2.58 6.46 2.22
CA LEU A 30 -1.25 5.85 2.03
C LEU A 30 -0.56 5.55 3.36
N LYS A 31 -0.74 6.43 4.36
CA LYS A 31 -0.25 6.21 5.72
C LYS A 31 -0.96 5.02 6.37
N GLN A 32 -2.28 4.94 6.30
CA GLN A 32 -3.05 3.81 6.84
C GLN A 32 -2.64 2.47 6.18
N LEU A 33 -2.47 2.46 4.85
CA LEU A 33 -2.04 1.25 4.13
C LEU A 33 -0.61 0.84 4.50
N LYS A 34 0.27 1.80 4.76
CA LYS A 34 1.62 1.51 5.29
C LYS A 34 1.56 0.94 6.71
N GLU A 35 0.76 1.53 7.58
CA GLU A 35 0.58 1.07 8.97
C GLU A 35 -0.04 -0.33 9.04
N ALA A 36 -0.94 -0.66 8.11
CA ALA A 36 -1.47 -2.01 7.93
C ALA A 36 -0.45 -3.00 7.32
N GLY A 37 0.78 -2.56 7.03
CA GLY A 37 1.84 -3.38 6.46
C GLY A 37 1.71 -3.65 4.96
N LEU A 38 0.69 -3.12 4.29
CA LEU A 38 0.41 -3.36 2.87
C LEU A 38 1.35 -2.58 1.94
N LEU A 39 1.82 -1.42 2.38
CA LEU A 39 2.76 -0.57 1.64
C LEU A 39 4.08 -0.38 2.39
N ARG A 40 5.15 -0.14 1.63
CA ARG A 40 6.40 0.44 2.14
C ARG A 40 6.56 1.83 1.56
N SER A 41 7.18 2.71 2.35
CA SER A 41 7.51 4.07 1.92
C SER A 41 9.01 4.28 1.98
N GLU A 42 9.59 4.92 0.97
CA GLU A 42 10.98 5.34 0.96
C GLU A 42 11.05 6.83 0.60
N LYS A 43 11.90 7.58 1.31
CA LYS A 43 12.09 9.00 1.02
C LYS A 43 13.23 9.15 0.02
N ILE A 44 12.90 9.60 -1.19
CA ILE A 44 13.87 9.85 -2.26
C ILE A 44 13.91 11.37 -2.49
N GLY A 45 14.97 12.01 -1.99
CA GLY A 45 15.14 13.46 -2.05
C GLY A 45 14.04 14.22 -1.29
N LYS A 46 13.18 14.93 -2.03
CA LYS A 46 12.07 15.73 -1.47
C LYS A 46 10.73 14.99 -1.45
N GLU A 47 10.65 13.84 -2.11
CA GLU A 47 9.41 13.09 -2.29
C GLU A 47 9.42 11.79 -1.49
N VAL A 48 8.23 11.26 -1.21
CA VAL A 48 8.03 9.96 -0.59
C VAL A 48 7.41 9.04 -1.62
N GLU A 49 8.14 7.99 -1.96
CA GLU A 49 7.68 6.93 -2.84
C GLU A 49 7.03 5.81 -2.03
N TYR A 50 5.89 5.32 -2.51
CA TYR A 50 5.16 4.19 -1.95
C TYR A 50 5.23 3.00 -2.92
N ARG A 51 5.39 1.80 -2.35
CA ARG A 51 5.47 0.53 -3.08
C ARG A 51 4.69 -0.54 -2.35
N ALA A 52 4.10 -1.48 -3.07
CA ALA A 52 3.43 -2.63 -2.44
C ALA A 52 4.43 -3.48 -1.64
N ASN A 53 4.08 -3.82 -0.40
CA ASN A 53 4.85 -4.71 0.44
C ASN A 53 4.44 -6.15 0.18
N VAL A 54 4.80 -6.68 -0.99
CA VAL A 54 4.38 -8.02 -1.43
C VAL A 54 4.69 -9.10 -0.39
N ALA A 55 5.87 -9.03 0.24
CA ALA A 55 6.26 -9.97 1.28
C ALA A 55 5.30 -9.94 2.50
N SER A 56 4.91 -8.75 2.97
CA SER A 56 3.98 -8.62 4.09
C SER A 56 2.56 -9.05 3.70
N ILE A 57 2.11 -8.70 2.50
CA ILE A 57 0.81 -9.12 1.98
C ILE A 57 0.74 -10.65 1.92
N GLN A 58 1.77 -11.30 1.40
CA GLN A 58 1.85 -12.76 1.35
C GLN A 58 1.85 -13.38 2.76
N ALA A 59 2.57 -12.78 3.72
CA ALA A 59 2.59 -13.26 5.10
C ALA A 59 1.19 -13.17 5.75
N ILE A 60 0.50 -12.04 5.61
CA ILE A 60 -0.86 -11.83 6.15
C ILE A 60 -1.84 -12.82 5.53
N LEU A 61 -1.78 -13.01 4.21
CA LEU A 61 -2.64 -13.98 3.52
C LEU A 61 -2.34 -15.42 3.95
N ALA A 62 -1.08 -15.78 4.18
CA ALA A 62 -0.70 -17.09 4.66
C ALA A 62 -1.19 -17.34 6.10
N GLU A 63 -1.08 -16.33 6.97
CA GLU A 63 -1.60 -16.37 8.34
C GLU A 63 -3.12 -16.53 8.36
N LEU A 64 -3.82 -15.68 7.61
CA LEU A 64 -5.29 -15.76 7.48
C LEU A 64 -5.73 -17.11 6.91
N GLY A 65 -5.04 -17.61 5.87
CA GLY A 65 -5.31 -18.93 5.30
C GLY A 65 -4.98 -20.07 6.27
N GLY A 66 -4.01 -19.89 7.16
CA GLY A 66 -3.73 -20.81 8.27
C GLY A 66 -4.87 -20.83 9.28
N PHE A 67 -5.31 -19.65 9.72
CA PHE A 67 -6.43 -19.48 10.63
C PHE A 67 -7.72 -20.10 10.09
N LEU A 68 -8.08 -19.80 8.84
CA LEU A 68 -9.30 -20.32 8.23
C LEU A 68 -9.31 -21.84 8.11
N ARG A 69 -8.15 -22.47 7.83
CA ARG A 69 -8.01 -23.93 7.79
C ARG A 69 -8.10 -24.61 9.16
N GLN A 70 -7.83 -23.88 10.24
CA GLN A 70 -7.94 -24.38 11.62
C GLN A 70 -9.33 -24.13 12.20
N CYS A 71 -10.00 -23.05 11.78
CA CYS A 71 -11.29 -22.63 12.27
C CYS A 71 -12.47 -23.36 11.58
N CYS A 72 -12.29 -23.87 10.36
CA CYS A 72 -13.32 -24.54 9.56
C CYS A 72 -12.78 -25.82 8.90
#